data_AF-A0AA42SYD5-F1
#
_entry.id   AF-A0AA42SYD5-F1
#
_cell.length_a   1.000
_cell.length_b   1.000
_cell.length_c   1.000
_cell.angle_alpha   90.00
_cell.angle_beta   90.00
_cell.angle_gamma   90.00
#
_symmetry.space_group_name_H-M   'P 1'
#
loop_
_entity.id
_entity.type
_entity.pdbx_description
1 polymer ?
#
loop_
_entity_poly.entity_id
_entity_poly.type
_entity_poly.pdbx_seq_one_letter_code
_entity_poly.pdbx_strand_id
1 'polypeptide(L)'
;MNAVVAAVGIMLVLSLCRVHVVVALIVGALAGGLLGGLGLEGSLAAFNKGLGGGATVALSYALLGAFAVAIAKSGLAHALADRALALVGRQQEQGGNAVKWLLIGLLLAVSVASQNI
;
A
#
# COMPACT_ATOMS: atom_id res chain seq x y z
N MET A 1 -6.05 23.37 22.34
CA MET A 1 -6.53 22.40 21.33
C MET A 1 -5.44 21.36 21.13
N ASN A 2 -5.77 20.07 21.04
CA ASN A 2 -4.74 19.05 20.83
C ASN A 2 -4.12 19.26 19.43
N ALA A 3 -2.82 19.57 19.39
CA ALA A 3 -2.09 19.87 18.16
C ALA A 3 -2.17 18.72 17.14
N VAL A 4 -2.23 17.48 17.62
CA VAL A 4 -2.40 16.28 16.78
C VAL A 4 -3.76 16.28 16.10
N VAL A 5 -4.83 16.57 16.85
CA VAL A 5 -6.20 16.62 16.31
C VAL A 5 -6.32 17.73 15.25
N ALA A 6 -5.73 18.89 15.51
CA ALA A 6 -5.71 19.99 14.56
C ALA A 6 -4.92 19.63 13.28
N ALA A 7 -3.76 18.99 13.40
CA ALA A 7 -2.93 18.55 12.27
C ALA A 7 -3.66 17.56 11.35
N VAL A 8 -4.27 16.53 11.95
CA VAL A 8 -5.05 15.51 11.22
C VAL A 8 -6.30 16.13 10.61
N GLY A 9 -6.97 17.05 11.31
CA GLY A 9 -8.11 17.79 10.78
C GLY A 9 -7.74 18.60 9.53
N ILE A 10 -6.64 19.35 9.57
CA ILE A 10 -6.13 20.11 8.42
C ILE A 10 -5.82 19.20 7.24
N MET A 11 -5.11 18.09 7.49
CA MET A 11 -4.79 17.11 6.46
C MET A 11 -6.06 16.55 5.80
N LEU A 12 -7.05 16.13 6.60
CA LEU A 12 -8.30 15.57 6.09
C LEU A 12 -9.10 16.58 5.29
N VAL A 13 -9.23 17.82 5.77
CA VAL A 13 -9.93 18.89 5.05
C VAL A 13 -9.26 19.15 3.70
N LEU A 14 -7.93 19.26 3.66
CA LEU A 14 -7.19 19.46 2.40
C LEU A 14 -7.40 18.28 1.43
N SER A 15 -7.34 17.04 1.92
CA SER A 15 -7.63 15.84 1.11
C SER A 15 -9.07 15.84 0.57
N LEU A 16 -10.05 16.28 1.36
CA LEU A 16 -11.44 16.44 0.91
C LEU A 16 -11.59 17.55 -0.14
N CYS A 17 -10.80 18.62 -0.03
CA CYS A 17 -10.71 19.68 -1.05
C CYS A 17 -9.95 19.24 -2.32
N ARG A 18 -9.66 17.95 -2.50
CA ARG A 18 -8.89 17.38 -3.62
C ARG A 18 -7.44 17.87 -3.72
N VAL A 19 -6.85 18.29 -2.61
CA VAL A 19 -5.40 18.49 -2.54
C VAL A 19 -4.72 17.13 -2.48
N HIS A 20 -3.63 16.96 -3.24
CA HIS A 20 -2.87 15.72 -3.26
C HIS A 20 -2.42 15.33 -1.85
N VAL A 21 -2.58 14.05 -1.50
CA VAL A 21 -2.38 13.54 -0.13
C VAL A 21 -0.99 13.88 0.43
N VAL A 22 0.05 13.85 -0.40
CA VAL A 22 1.42 14.19 0.02
C VAL A 22 1.52 15.66 0.47
N VAL A 23 0.87 16.57 -0.26
CA VAL A 23 0.88 18.00 0.08
C VAL A 23 0.07 18.23 1.36
N ALA A 24 -1.08 17.58 1.49
CA ALA A 24 -1.90 17.64 2.70
C ALA A 24 -1.15 17.14 3.94
N LEU A 25 -0.36 16.08 3.82
CA LEU A 25 0.49 15.54 4.89
C LEU A 25 1.58 16.53 5.31
N ILE A 26 2.26 17.17 4.35
CA ILE A 26 3.30 18.17 4.64
C ILE A 26 2.70 19.35 5.39
N VAL A 27 1.59 19.91 4.89
CA VAL A 27 0.92 21.06 5.51
C VAL A 27 0.38 20.70 6.89
N GLY A 28 -0.23 19.53 7.05
CA GLY A 28 -0.72 19.04 8.34
C GLY A 28 0.41 18.85 9.36
N ALA A 29 1.54 18.28 8.95
CA ALA A 29 2.70 18.08 9.82
C ALA A 29 3.33 19.41 10.27
N LEU A 30 3.47 20.39 9.37
CA LEU A 30 3.98 21.71 9.70
C LEU A 30 3.02 22.48 10.61
N ALA A 31 1.73 22.49 10.30
CA ALA A 31 0.71 23.13 11.14
C ALA A 31 0.64 22.47 12.52
N GLY A 32 0.73 21.14 12.60
CA GLY A 32 0.77 20.39 13.85
C GLY A 32 1.99 20.71 14.71
N GLY A 33 3.18 20.81 14.10
CA GLY A 33 4.41 21.16 14.80
C GLY A 33 4.39 22.60 15.33
N LEU A 34 3.87 23.55 14.54
CA LEU A 34 3.70 24.94 14.96
C LEU A 34 2.68 25.08 16.10
N LEU A 35 1.52 24.44 15.97
CA LEU A 35 0.49 24.42 17.02
C LEU A 35 0.94 23.66 18.29
N GLY A 36 1.87 22.71 18.13
CA GLY A 36 2.53 21.98 19.22
C GLY A 36 3.67 22.75 19.90
N GLY A 37 3.98 23.98 19.45
CA GLY A 37 5.01 24.83 20.06
C GLY A 37 6.46 24.49 19.65
N LEU A 38 6.66 23.67 18.61
CA LEU A 38 8.01 23.31 18.14
C LEU A 38 8.71 24.42 17.37
N GLY A 39 7.98 25.47 16.95
CA GLY A 39 8.49 26.48 16.02
C GLY A 39 8.78 25.90 14.63
N LEU A 40 9.24 26.75 13.69
CA LEU A 40 9.46 26.32 12.30
C LEU A 40 10.62 25.32 12.19
N GLU A 41 11.76 25.64 12.82
CA GLU A 41 12.94 24.76 12.81
C GLU A 41 12.67 23.42 13.50
N GLY A 42 12.02 23.42 14.67
CA GLY A 42 11.68 22.19 15.37
C GLY A 42 10.67 21.34 14.60
N SER A 43 9.71 21.97 13.92
CA SER A 43 8.74 21.26 13.05
C SER A 43 9.43 20.60 11.86
N LEU A 44 10.36 21.29 11.20
CA LEU A 44 11.15 20.75 10.10
C LEU A 44 12.06 19.61 10.58
N ALA A 45 12.72 19.77 11.73
CA ALA A 45 13.55 18.73 12.33
C ALA A 45 12.73 17.48 12.68
N ALA A 46 11.55 17.64 13.28
CA ALA A 46 10.64 16.55 13.60
C ALA A 46 10.09 15.86 12.34
N PHE A 47 9.72 16.64 11.32
CA PHE A 47 9.27 16.11 10.03
C PHE A 47 10.36 15.28 9.35
N ASN A 48 11.58 15.81 9.25
CA ASN A 48 12.73 15.11 8.67
C ASN A 48 13.07 13.82 9.45
N LYS A 49 13.00 13.87 10.79
CA LYS A 49 13.20 12.68 11.63
C LYS A 49 12.09 11.64 11.40
N GLY A 50 10.85 12.08 11.21
CA GLY A 50 9.71 11.22 10.88
C GLY A 50 9.85 10.55 9.51
N LEU A 51 10.44 11.24 8.53
CA LEU A 51 10.74 10.66 7.21
C LEU A 51 11.78 9.55 7.31
N GLY A 52 12.80 9.66 8.17
CA GLY A 52 13.87 8.66 8.26
C GLY A 52 13.38 7.23 8.49
N GLY A 53 12.42 7.03 9.40
CA GLY A 53 11.82 5.71 9.64
C GLY A 53 10.96 5.19 8.49
N GLY A 54 10.26 6.10 7.80
CA GLY A 54 9.44 5.78 6.63
C GLY A 54 10.22 5.71 5.30
N ALA A 55 11.42 6.29 5.23
CA ALA A 55 12.20 6.42 4.00
C ALA A 55 12.69 5.07 3.50
N THR A 56 13.15 4.19 4.40
CA THR A 56 13.50 2.82 4.06
C THR A 56 12.29 2.07 3.50
N VAL A 57 11.12 2.22 4.13
CA VAL A 57 9.86 1.60 3.67
C VAL A 57 9.45 2.14 2.30
N ALA A 58 9.51 3.46 2.10
CA ALA A 58 9.21 4.10 0.82
C ALA A 58 10.16 3.63 -0.29
N LEU A 59 11.46 3.50 0.00
CA LEU A 59 12.44 2.98 -0.94
C LEU A 59 12.20 1.50 -1.26
N SER A 60 11.86 0.67 -0.27
CA SER A 60 11.45 -0.72 -0.51
C SER A 60 10.21 -0.82 -1.40
N TYR A 61 9.19 0.03 -1.20
CA TYR A 61 8.01 0.06 -2.06
C TYR A 61 8.31 0.59 -3.46
N ALA A 62 9.17 1.60 -3.59
CA ALA A 62 9.62 2.10 -4.88
C ALA A 62 10.37 1.01 -5.67
N LEU A 63 11.26 0.27 -5.00
CA LEU A 63 11.99 -0.86 -5.59
C LEU A 63 11.04 -2.01 -5.95
N LEU A 64 10.06 -2.34 -5.11
CA LEU A 64 9.04 -3.34 -5.42
C LEU A 64 8.20 -2.93 -6.64
N GLY A 65 7.83 -1.66 -6.74
CA GLY A 65 7.15 -1.10 -7.91
C GLY A 65 8.02 -1.17 -9.17
N ALA A 66 9.29 -0.80 -9.07
CA ALA A 66 10.24 -0.90 -10.17
C ALA A 66 10.44 -2.36 -10.63
N PHE A 67 10.51 -3.29 -9.68
CA PHE A 67 10.56 -4.73 -9.95
C PHE A 67 9.29 -5.25 -10.62
N ALA A 68 8.11 -4.82 -10.15
CA ALA A 68 6.84 -5.16 -10.79
C ALA A 68 6.76 -4.67 -12.24
N VAL A 69 7.23 -3.44 -12.50
CA VAL A 69 7.33 -2.89 -13.87
C VAL A 69 8.31 -3.71 -14.72
N ALA A 70 9.46 -4.11 -14.17
CA ALA A 70 10.43 -4.95 -14.88
C ALA A 70 9.88 -6.34 -15.23
N ILE A 71 9.15 -6.99 -14.30
CA ILE A 71 8.45 -8.26 -14.57
C ILE A 71 7.40 -8.07 -15.66
N ALA A 72 6.56 -7.02 -15.56
CA ALA A 72 5.51 -6.75 -16.54
C ALA A 72 6.11 -6.51 -17.95
N LYS A 73 7.22 -5.78 -18.04
CA LYS A 73 7.90 -5.49 -19.32
C LYS A 73 8.72 -6.66 -19.88
N SER A 74 9.18 -7.59 -19.05
CA SER A 74 9.97 -8.75 -19.50
C SER A 74 9.12 -9.85 -20.15
N GLY A 75 7.79 -9.79 -20.06
CA GLY A 75 6.88 -10.81 -20.60
C GLY A 75 6.81 -12.08 -19.76
N LEU A 76 7.55 -12.16 -18.65
CA LEU A 76 7.52 -13.29 -17.72
C LEU A 76 6.11 -13.52 -17.15
N ALA A 77 5.39 -12.44 -16.82
CA ALA A 77 4.00 -12.54 -16.35
C ALA A 77 3.08 -13.22 -17.38
N HIS A 78 3.22 -12.86 -18.65
CA HIS A 78 2.46 -13.48 -19.74
C HIS A 78 2.83 -14.95 -19.92
N ALA A 79 4.12 -15.28 -19.94
CA ALA A 79 4.58 -16.66 -20.07
C ALA A 79 4.10 -17.57 -18.93
N LEU A 80 4.07 -17.06 -17.69
CA LEU A 80 3.52 -17.78 -16.54
C LEU A 80 2.00 -17.95 -16.64
N ALA A 81 1.28 -16.92 -17.10
CA ALA A 81 -0.17 -16.99 -17.31
C ALA A 81 -0.53 -18.04 -18.38
N ASP A 82 0.18 -18.05 -19.51
CA ASP A 82 -0.02 -19.02 -20.59
C ASP A 82 0.26 -20.46 -20.12
N ARG A 83 1.33 -20.65 -19.33
CA ARG A 83 1.66 -21.95 -18.70
C ARG A 83 0.58 -22.42 -17.74
N ALA A 84 0.04 -21.53 -16.91
CA ALA A 84 -1.04 -21.84 -15.99
C ALA A 84 -2.32 -22.22 -16.76
N LEU A 85 -2.68 -21.47 -17.80
CA LEU A 85 -3.82 -21.77 -18.66
C LEU A 85 -3.65 -23.11 -19.38
N ALA A 86 -2.45 -23.43 -19.86
CA ALA A 86 -2.18 -24.72 -20.51
C ALA A 86 -2.33 -25.90 -19.53
N LEU A 87 -1.91 -25.75 -18.27
CA LEU A 87 -2.10 -26.78 -17.24
C LEU A 87 -3.58 -26.97 -16.87
N VAL A 88 -4.35 -25.88 -16.77
CA VAL A 88 -5.78 -25.93 -16.48
C VAL A 88 -6.59 -26.46 -17.67
N GLY A 89 -6.26 -26.03 -18.90
CA GLY A 89 -6.90 -26.52 -20.13
C GLY A 89 -6.69 -28.02 -20.35
N ARG A 90 -5.56 -28.57 -19.89
CA ARG A 90 -5.32 -30.03 -19.86
C ARG A 90 -6.19 -30.77 -18.86
N GLN A 91 -6.72 -30.08 -17.85
CA GLN A 91 -7.63 -30.64 -16.84
C GLN A 91 -9.10 -30.53 -17.26
N GLN A 92 -9.40 -29.85 -18.37
CA GLN A 92 -10.78 -29.64 -18.84
C GLN A 92 -11.44 -30.90 -19.42
N GLU A 93 -10.66 -31.92 -19.80
CA GLU A 93 -11.18 -33.25 -20.15
C GLU A 93 -11.69 -34.04 -18.92
N GLN A 94 -11.27 -33.68 -17.69
CA GLN A 94 -11.80 -34.27 -16.45
C GLN A 94 -11.84 -33.23 -15.30
N GLY A 95 -12.97 -32.54 -15.15
CA GLY A 95 -13.41 -32.07 -13.83
C GLY A 95 -13.24 -30.59 -13.50
N GLY A 96 -13.91 -29.70 -14.24
CA GLY A 96 -14.11 -28.29 -13.83
C GLY A 96 -14.76 -28.13 -12.44
N ASN A 97 -15.49 -29.15 -11.95
CA ASN A 97 -16.04 -29.15 -10.59
C ASN A 97 -14.96 -29.29 -9.50
N ALA A 98 -13.90 -30.07 -9.75
CA ALA A 98 -12.80 -30.25 -8.79
C ALA A 98 -12.00 -28.94 -8.60
N VAL A 99 -11.76 -28.22 -9.70
CA VAL A 99 -11.09 -26.91 -9.67
C VAL A 99 -11.92 -25.88 -8.89
N LYS A 100 -13.25 -25.87 -9.07
CA LYS A 100 -14.16 -24.99 -8.31
C LYS A 100 -14.10 -25.28 -6.80
N TRP A 101 -14.15 -26.55 -6.39
CA TRP A 101 -14.06 -26.91 -4.97
C TRP A 101 -12.68 -26.63 -4.37
N LEU A 102 -11.62 -26.78 -5.14
CA LEU A 102 -10.26 -26.42 -4.73
C LEU A 102 -10.11 -24.91 -4.51
N LEU A 103 -10.64 -24.08 -5.42
CA LEU A 103 -10.66 -22.62 -5.27
C LEU A 103 -11.44 -22.17 -4.03
N ILE A 104 -12.61 -22.77 -3.78
CA ILE A 104 -13.42 -22.48 -2.58
C ILE A 104 -12.68 -22.89 -1.30
N GLY A 105 -12.03 -24.07 -1.29
CA GLY A 105 -11.25 -24.54 -0.14
C GLY A 105 -10.05 -23.64 0.16
N LEU A 106 -9.32 -23.20 -0.87
CA LEU A 106 -8.21 -22.27 -0.73
C LEU A 106 -8.68 -20.91 -0.17
N LEU A 107 -9.78 -20.37 -0.68
CA LEU A 107 -10.37 -19.12 -0.19
C LEU A 107 -10.79 -19.24 1.28
N LEU A 108 -11.44 -20.34 1.68
CA LEU A 108 -11.80 -20.58 3.08
C LEU A 108 -10.58 -20.69 3.98
N ALA A 109 -9.53 -21.40 3.56
CA ALA A 109 -8.30 -21.52 4.33
C ALA A 109 -7.61 -20.17 4.52
N VAL A 110 -7.55 -19.34 3.47
CA VAL A 110 -7.04 -17.97 3.54
C VAL A 110 -7.92 -17.10 4.43
N SER A 111 -9.24 -17.21 4.36
CA SER A 111 -10.15 -16.47 5.25
C SER A 111 -9.99 -16.87 6.72
N VAL A 112 -9.78 -18.15 7.02
CA VAL A 112 -9.52 -18.63 8.39
C VAL A 112 -8.15 -18.16 8.88
N ALA A 113 -7.11 -18.25 8.04
CA ALA A 113 -5.76 -17.79 8.37
C ALA A 113 -5.64 -16.26 8.46
N SER A 114 -6.48 -15.52 7.74
CA SER A 114 -6.55 -14.05 7.77
C SER A 114 -7.30 -13.53 8.99
N GLN A 115 -7.95 -14.39 9.79
CA GLN A 115 -8.36 -14.01 11.12
C GLN A 115 -7.09 -13.86 11.97
N ASN A 116 -6.66 -12.61 12.08
CA ASN A 116 -5.61 -12.17 12.98
C ASN A 116 -6.02 -12.46 14.44
N ILE A 117 -5.64 -13.64 14.95
CA ILE A 117 -5.42 -13.90 16.38
C ILE A 117 -3.96 -13.60 16.71
#